data_AF-A0A7V7DU46-F1
#
_entry.id   AF-A0A7V7DU46-F1
#
_cell.length_a   1.000
_cell.length_b   1.000
_cell.length_c   1.000
_cell.angle_alpha   90.00
_cell.angle_beta   90.00
_cell.angle_gamma   90.00
#
_symmetry.space_group_name_H-M   'P 1'
#
loop_
_entity.id
_entity.type
_entity.pdbx_description
1 polymer ?
#
loop_
_entity_poly.entity_id
_entity_poly.type
_entity_poly.pdbx_seq_one_letter_code
_entity_poly.pdbx_strand_id
1 'polypeptide(L)' 'MSRKVIITAAITGSIHTPTMSSYLPITPEEIAGQAVEAARA' A
#
# COMPACT_ATOMS: atom_id res chain seq x y z
N MET A 1 9.78 28.98 2.98
CA MET A 1 8.59 28.13 3.28
C MET A 1 8.94 26.68 3.02
N SER A 2 8.44 25.72 3.81
CA SER A 2 8.64 24.30 3.49
C SER A 2 7.76 23.91 2.30
N ARG A 3 8.32 23.14 1.37
CA ARG A 3 7.59 22.65 0.19
C ARG A 3 6.63 21.55 0.64
N LYS A 4 5.35 21.61 0.22
CA LYS A 4 4.43 20.48 0.39
C LYS A 4 4.90 19.34 -0.52
N VAL A 5 5.04 18.15 0.05
CA VAL A 5 5.50 16.95 -0.65
C VAL A 5 4.32 15.98 -0.75
N ILE A 6 4.11 15.43 -1.93
CA ILE A 6 3.13 14.36 -2.16
C ILE A 6 3.87 13.03 -2.02
N ILE A 7 3.35 12.14 -1.19
CA ILE A 7 3.85 10.77 -1.02
C ILE A 7 2.77 9.83 -1.55
N THR A 8 3.13 8.97 -2.49
CA THR A 8 2.23 7.98 -3.07
C THR A 8 2.57 6.59 -2.53
N ALA A 9 1.57 5.85 -2.04
CA ALA A 9 1.71 4.46 -1.64
C ALA A 9 1.08 3.54 -2.68
N ALA A 10 1.89 2.74 -3.37
CA ALA A 10 1.42 1.69 -4.27
C ALA A 10 1.28 0.37 -3.49
N ILE A 11 0.05 -0.04 -3.20
CA ILE A 11 -0.24 -1.04 -2.17
C ILE A 11 0.08 -2.49 -2.59
N THR A 12 -0.35 -2.92 -3.79
CA THR A 12 -0.18 -4.33 -4.23
C THR A 12 0.54 -4.44 -5.58
N GLY A 13 0.07 -3.70 -6.60
CA GLY A 13 0.62 -3.80 -7.96
C GLY A 13 0.36 -5.17 -8.60
N SER A 14 1.21 -5.57 -9.54
CA SER A 14 1.06 -6.83 -10.29
C SER A 14 2.36 -7.63 -10.46
N ILE A 15 3.45 -7.21 -9.81
CA ILE A 15 4.78 -7.82 -9.95
C ILE A 15 5.05 -8.84 -8.84
N HIS A 16 4.77 -8.47 -7.58
CA HIS A 16 4.93 -9.39 -6.48
C HIS A 16 3.84 -10.45 -6.49
N THR A 17 4.20 -11.68 -6.12
CA THR A 17 3.28 -12.79 -5.98
C THR A 17 3.12 -13.19 -4.51
N PRO A 18 2.03 -13.88 -4.14
CA PRO A 18 1.77 -14.26 -2.75
C PRO A 18 2.88 -15.13 -2.12
N THR A 19 3.63 -15.87 -2.93
CA THR A 19 4.75 -16.70 -2.45
C THR A 19 5.99 -15.90 -2.07
N MET A 20 6.10 -14.65 -2.53
CA MET A 20 7.23 -13.78 -2.19
C MET A 20 7.06 -13.08 -0.83
N SER A 21 5.81 -12.88 -0.37
CA SER A 21 5.52 -12.26 0.91
C SER A 21 4.13 -12.63 1.42
N SER A 22 4.06 -13.05 2.69
CA SER A 22 2.79 -13.26 3.40
C SER A 22 2.05 -11.96 3.74
N TYR A 23 2.66 -10.80 3.49
CA TYR A 23 2.08 -9.48 3.76
C TYR A 23 1.56 -8.76 2.51
N LEU A 24 1.69 -9.37 1.33
CA LEU A 24 1.15 -8.81 0.09
C LEU A 24 -0.38 -8.81 0.19
N PRO A 25 -1.06 -7.64 0.18
CA PRO A 25 -2.51 -7.59 0.22
C PRO A 25 -3.09 -8.04 -1.12
N ILE A 26 -4.03 -8.98 -1.08
CA ILE A 26 -4.59 -9.63 -2.28
C ILE A 26 -6.10 -9.42 -2.35
N THR A 27 -6.78 -9.52 -1.21
CA THR A 27 -8.23 -9.32 -1.14
C THR A 27 -8.58 -7.83 -1.15
N PRO A 28 -9.79 -7.46 -1.60
CA PRO A 28 -10.25 -6.07 -1.57
C PRO A 28 -10.17 -5.45 -0.16
N GLU A 29 -10.52 -6.22 0.87
CA GLU A 29 -10.54 -5.77 2.27
C GLU A 29 -9.13 -5.48 2.79
N GLU A 30 -8.15 -6.34 2.46
CA GLU A 30 -6.74 -6.12 2.83
C GLU A 30 -6.16 -4.89 2.13
N ILE A 31 -6.45 -4.72 0.84
CA ILE A 31 -5.96 -3.57 0.06
C ILE A 31 -6.55 -2.27 0.63
N ALA A 32 -7.85 -2.26 0.92
CA ALA A 32 -8.52 -1.10 1.52
C ALA A 32 -7.95 -0.78 2.91
N GLY A 33 -7.76 -1.80 3.75
CA GLY A 33 -7.17 -1.64 5.08
C GLY A 33 -5.77 -1.03 5.02
N GLN A 34 -4.87 -1.62 4.22
CA GLN A 34 -3.51 -1.10 4.10
C GLN A 34 -3.46 0.29 3.44
N ALA A 35 -4.35 0.60 2.50
CA ALA A 35 -4.43 1.94 1.91
C ALA A 35 -4.81 3.01 2.94
N VAL A 36 -5.74 2.71 3.84
CA VAL A 36 -6.14 3.61 4.93
C VAL A 36 -5.00 3.79 5.94
N GLU A 37 -4.33 2.71 6.32
CA GLU A 37 -3.20 2.78 7.25
C GLU A 37 -2.03 3.57 6.66
N ALA A 38 -1.72 3.39 5.37
CA ALA A 38 -0.69 4.17 4.67
C ALA A 38 -1.02 5.67 4.61
N ALA A 39 -2.30 6.04 4.55
CA ALA A 39 -2.73 7.44 4.59
C ALA A 39 -2.68 8.08 5.98
N ARG A 40 -2.62 7.27 7.05
CA ARG A 40 -2.58 7.72 8.45
C ARG A 40 -1.18 7.77 9.06
N ALA A 41 -0.23 7.06 8.47
CA ALA A 41 1.18 7.04 8.87
C ALA A 41 1.83 8.43 8.74
#